data_AF-A0AAE9EJZ2-F1
#
_entry.id   AF-A0AAE9EJZ2-F1
#
_cell.length_a   1.000
_cell.length_b   1.000
_cell.length_c   1.000
_cell.angle_alpha   90.00
_cell.angle_beta   90.00
_cell.angle_gamma   90.00
#
_symmetry.space_group_name_H-M   'P 1'
#
loop_
_entity.id
_entity.type
_entity.pdbx_description
1 polymer ?
#
loop_
_entity_poly.entity_id
_entity_poly.type
_entity_poly.pdbx_seq_one_letter_code
_entity_poly.pdbx_strand_id
1 'polypeptide(L)'
;MNEEFLKSVFQLFPFCLELGAVSMHIKNLKENSLLECVKWLKKIDIKSGICMSLSSSAEITPRFIEDFFTIASQDKTAIMFRQLDDSETSTNKRAAILRFFSLPDWTVPARYLTIEQMDKETTELIFGELEHLYPNGGVFYENGAKAFHISGPTPTSIAQLEIRKMV
;
A
#
# COMPACT_ATOMS: atom_id res chain seq x y z
N MET A 1 17.17 -14.13 5.50
CA MET A 1 17.02 -13.03 6.48
C MET A 1 16.28 -13.58 7.68
N ASN A 2 16.73 -13.27 8.90
CA ASN A 2 16.16 -13.82 10.13
C ASN A 2 14.90 -13.03 10.53
N GLU A 3 13.75 -13.68 10.64
CA GLU A 3 12.49 -13.08 11.08
C GLU A 3 12.58 -12.50 12.51
N GLU A 4 13.42 -13.10 13.35
CA GLU A 4 13.68 -12.60 14.71
C GLU A 4 14.29 -11.20 14.68
N PHE A 5 15.22 -10.96 13.74
CA PHE A 5 15.84 -9.65 13.58
C PHE A 5 14.81 -8.59 13.21
N LEU A 6 13.94 -8.85 12.24
CA LEU A 6 12.88 -7.92 11.86
C LEU A 6 11.95 -7.61 13.03
N LYS A 7 11.56 -8.65 13.79
CA LYS A 7 10.72 -8.49 14.97
C LYS A 7 11.38 -7.60 16.04
N SER A 8 12.69 -7.78 16.28
CA SER A 8 13.45 -6.92 17.19
C SER A 8 13.51 -5.47 16.71
N VAL A 9 13.62 -5.23 15.40
CA VAL A 9 13.57 -3.87 14.85
C VAL A 9 12.19 -3.24 15.06
N PHE A 10 11.10 -3.97 14.80
CA PHE A 10 9.73 -3.43 14.96
C PHE A 10 9.36 -3.14 16.41
N GLN A 11 9.96 -3.84 17.38
CA GLN A 11 9.84 -3.53 18.81
C GLN A 11 10.35 -2.13 19.17
N LEU A 12 11.17 -1.51 18.31
CA LEU A 12 11.67 -0.16 18.54
C LEU A 12 10.65 0.92 18.17
N PHE A 13 9.65 0.60 17.35
CA PHE A 13 8.73 1.62 16.84
C PHE A 13 7.94 2.40 17.91
N PRO A 14 7.49 1.80 19.03
CA PRO A 14 6.83 2.56 20.10
C PRO A 14 7.72 3.64 20.73
N PHE A 15 9.05 3.57 20.55
CA PHE A 15 10.00 4.58 21.01
C PHE A 15 10.29 5.66 19.95
N CYS A 16 9.69 5.54 18.76
CA CYS A 16 9.82 6.48 17.65
C CYS A 16 8.53 7.31 17.50
N LEU A 17 8.34 8.28 18.39
CA LEU A 17 7.09 9.09 18.46
C LEU A 17 6.82 9.92 17.19
N GLU A 18 7.82 10.14 16.35
CA GLU A 18 7.73 10.90 15.10
C GLU A 18 7.78 10.00 13.85
N LEU A 19 7.50 8.70 13.99
CA LEU A 19 7.54 7.76 12.88
C LEU A 19 6.49 8.10 11.81
N GLY A 20 6.92 8.71 10.70
CA GLY A 20 6.07 9.00 9.53
C GLY A 20 6.26 8.05 8.35
N ALA A 21 7.34 7.28 8.31
CA ALA A 21 7.64 6.36 7.21
C ALA A 21 8.42 5.11 7.67
N VAL A 22 8.11 3.98 7.05
CA VAL A 22 8.80 2.71 7.18
C VAL A 22 9.28 2.27 5.80
N SER A 23 10.58 2.10 5.62
CA SER A 23 11.15 1.62 4.36
C SER A 23 11.77 0.24 4.55
N MET A 24 11.25 -0.77 3.85
CA MET A 24 11.69 -2.15 3.90
C MET A 24 12.08 -2.62 2.50
N HIS A 25 13.36 -2.44 2.17
CA HIS A 25 13.95 -2.87 0.89
C HIS A 25 14.49 -4.29 1.01
N ILE A 26 13.56 -5.22 1.17
CA ILE A 26 13.87 -6.60 1.47
C ILE A 26 13.24 -7.48 0.40
N LYS A 27 14.10 -8.18 -0.33
CA LYS A 27 13.70 -9.10 -1.40
C LYS A 27 12.88 -10.26 -0.83
N ASN A 28 11.79 -10.60 -1.51
CA ASN A 28 10.91 -11.71 -1.16
C ASN A 28 10.37 -11.65 0.28
N LEU A 29 10.11 -10.44 0.80
CA LEU A 29 9.55 -10.23 2.13
C LEU A 29 8.17 -10.92 2.23
N LYS A 30 8.03 -11.79 3.22
CA LYS A 30 6.83 -12.62 3.43
C LYS A 30 5.72 -11.86 4.14
N GLU A 31 4.48 -12.25 3.85
CA GLU A 31 3.28 -11.66 4.45
C GLU A 31 3.36 -11.65 5.99
N ASN A 32 3.81 -12.75 6.61
CA ASN A 32 3.92 -12.84 8.08
C ASN A 32 4.80 -11.72 8.67
N SER A 33 5.91 -11.38 8.02
CA SER A 33 6.77 -10.28 8.47
C SER A 33 6.10 -8.92 8.30
N LEU A 34 5.35 -8.72 7.22
CA LEU A 34 4.57 -7.51 6.98
C LEU A 34 3.45 -7.34 8.02
N LEU A 35 2.73 -8.41 8.35
CA LEU A 35 1.68 -8.40 9.36
C LEU A 35 2.22 -8.14 10.76
N GLU A 36 3.39 -8.70 11.11
CA GLU A 36 4.07 -8.35 12.37
C GLU A 36 4.48 -6.87 12.39
N CYS A 37 4.95 -6.31 11.28
CA CYS A 37 5.22 -4.87 11.16
C CYS A 37 3.96 -4.04 11.45
N VAL A 38 2.84 -4.36 10.79
CA VAL A 38 1.53 -3.71 11.00
C VAL A 38 1.08 -3.77 12.47
N LYS A 39 1.22 -4.93 13.10
CA LYS A 39 0.86 -5.12 14.51
C LYS A 39 1.64 -4.21 15.45
N TRP A 40 2.91 -3.91 15.15
CA TRP A 40 3.69 -2.96 15.94
C TRP A 40 3.28 -1.52 15.63
N LEU A 41 3.02 -1.20 14.37
CA LEU A 41 2.56 0.13 13.95
C LEU A 41 1.23 0.53 14.60
N LYS A 42 0.29 -0.41 14.76
CA LYS A 42 -0.99 -0.19 15.46
C LYS A 42 -0.85 0.21 16.94
N LYS A 43 0.33 0.03 17.54
CA LYS A 43 0.59 0.39 18.95
C LYS A 43 1.14 1.81 19.11
N ILE A 44 1.41 2.50 18.01
CA ILE A 44 2.00 3.84 18.00
C ILE A 44 0.89 4.86 17.81
N ASP A 45 0.99 6.00 18.49
CA ASP A 45 0.11 7.15 18.26
C ASP A 45 0.61 7.96 17.04
N ILE A 46 0.18 7.54 15.83
CA ILE A 46 0.63 8.13 14.56
C ILE A 46 -0.15 9.42 14.27
N LYS A 47 0.54 10.57 14.32
CA LYS A 47 -0.08 11.88 14.05
C LYS A 47 -0.19 12.18 12.56
N SER A 48 0.92 12.20 11.82
CA SER A 48 1.00 12.74 10.45
C SER A 48 0.68 11.73 9.34
N GLY A 49 0.40 10.48 9.70
CA GLY A 49 0.20 9.39 8.77
C GLY A 49 1.41 8.47 8.61
N ILE A 50 1.21 7.36 7.91
CA ILE A 50 2.23 6.33 7.71
C ILE A 50 2.42 5.97 6.24
N CYS A 51 3.67 6.00 5.79
CA CYS A 51 4.07 5.51 4.48
C CYS A 51 4.91 4.23 4.61
N MET A 52 4.57 3.18 3.87
CA MET A 52 5.36 1.95 3.78
C MET A 52 5.94 1.77 2.38
N SER A 53 7.26 1.74 2.26
CA SER A 53 7.98 1.50 1.01
C SER A 53 8.53 0.07 0.97
N LEU A 54 8.16 -0.69 -0.05
CA LEU A 54 8.40 -2.14 -0.20
C LEU A 54 9.10 -2.46 -1.53
N SER A 55 9.90 -3.53 -1.53
CA SER A 55 10.36 -4.18 -2.76
C SER A 55 9.18 -4.70 -3.61
N SER A 56 9.37 -4.78 -4.93
CA SER A 56 8.34 -5.31 -5.85
C SER A 56 8.03 -6.78 -5.57
N SER A 57 9.01 -7.54 -5.10
CA SER A 57 8.86 -8.95 -4.70
C SER A 57 8.15 -9.20 -3.36
N ALA A 58 7.70 -8.16 -2.64
CA ALA A 58 6.99 -8.34 -1.38
C ALA A 58 5.67 -9.10 -1.58
N GLU A 59 5.37 -10.05 -0.69
CA GLU A 59 4.15 -10.85 -0.73
C GLU A 59 3.01 -10.12 -0.02
N ILE A 60 2.16 -9.47 -0.81
CA ILE A 60 0.97 -8.77 -0.30
C ILE A 60 -0.30 -9.54 -0.63
N THR A 61 -1.18 -9.61 0.35
CA THR A 61 -2.48 -10.27 0.26
C THR A 61 -3.60 -9.27 0.55
N PRO A 62 -4.86 -9.62 0.25
CA PRO A 62 -6.01 -8.87 0.75
C PRO A 62 -5.98 -8.62 2.27
N ARG A 63 -5.56 -9.64 3.05
CA ARG A 63 -5.47 -9.55 4.51
C ARG A 63 -4.49 -8.46 4.96
N PHE A 64 -3.30 -8.43 4.37
CA PHE A 64 -2.32 -7.39 4.69
C PHE A 64 -2.86 -5.98 4.41
N ILE A 65 -3.56 -5.79 3.29
CA ILE A 65 -4.17 -4.50 2.93
C ILE A 65 -5.22 -4.08 3.96
N GLU A 66 -6.09 -4.98 4.38
CA GLU A 66 -7.07 -4.72 5.44
C GLU A 66 -6.40 -4.31 6.74
N ASP A 67 -5.37 -5.05 7.14
CA ASP A 67 -4.68 -4.79 8.41
C ASP A 67 -3.87 -3.48 8.37
N PHE A 68 -3.20 -3.17 7.27
CA PHE A 68 -2.38 -1.96 7.15
C PHE A 68 -3.24 -0.69 7.10
N PHE A 69 -4.30 -0.68 6.30
CA PHE A 69 -5.16 0.51 6.17
C PHE A 69 -6.19 0.65 7.30
N THR A 70 -6.15 -0.21 8.32
CA THR A 70 -6.86 0.00 9.60
C THR A 70 -5.96 0.60 10.68
N ILE A 71 -4.70 0.93 10.37
CA ILE A 71 -3.84 1.71 11.27
C ILE A 71 -4.44 3.13 11.37
N ALA A 72 -4.79 3.54 12.60
CA ALA A 72 -5.28 4.88 12.85
C ALA A 72 -4.21 5.94 12.52
N SER A 73 -4.60 6.96 11.77
CA SER A 73 -3.75 8.07 11.33
C SER A 73 -4.62 9.33 11.22
N GLN A 74 -4.09 10.52 11.51
CA GLN A 74 -4.90 11.74 11.37
C GLN A 74 -5.04 12.20 9.92
N ASP A 75 -4.05 11.93 9.07
CA ASP A 75 -3.97 12.55 7.74
C ASP A 75 -3.97 11.57 6.57
N LYS A 76 -2.99 10.63 6.53
CA LYS A 76 -2.77 9.79 5.33
C LYS A 76 -2.08 8.46 5.62
N THR A 77 -2.44 7.44 4.87
CA THR A 77 -1.74 6.15 4.86
C THR A 77 -1.38 5.77 3.44
N ALA A 78 -0.15 5.32 3.23
CA ALA A 78 0.36 5.02 1.89
C ALA A 78 1.20 3.76 1.87
N ILE A 79 1.09 2.99 0.78
CA ILE A 79 2.02 1.92 0.43
C ILE A 79 2.63 2.22 -0.93
N MET A 80 3.93 2.04 -1.04
CA MET A 80 4.69 2.22 -2.27
C MET A 80 5.49 0.95 -2.59
N PHE A 81 5.32 0.43 -3.80
CA PHE A 81 6.13 -0.64 -4.35
C PHE A 81 7.18 -0.07 -5.28
N ARG A 82 8.44 -0.39 -4.99
CA ARG A 82 9.59 0.04 -5.77
C ARG A 82 9.69 -0.74 -7.08
N GLN A 83 10.49 -0.22 -8.00
CA GLN A 83 10.81 -0.85 -9.27
C GLN A 83 11.37 -2.27 -9.04
N LEU A 84 11.06 -3.17 -9.97
CA LEU A 84 11.61 -4.52 -9.99
C LEU A 84 13.13 -4.45 -10.24
N ASP A 85 13.91 -5.00 -9.32
CA ASP A 85 15.34 -5.27 -9.46
C ASP A 85 15.51 -6.59 -10.26
N ASP A 86 16.58 -6.71 -11.05
CA ASP A 86 16.88 -7.88 -11.90
C ASP A 86 16.92 -9.23 -11.13
N SER A 87 17.12 -9.19 -9.82
CA SER A 87 17.13 -10.35 -8.93
C SER A 87 15.82 -10.59 -8.18
N GLU A 88 14.78 -9.80 -8.46
CA GLU A 88 13.45 -9.93 -7.87
C GLU A 88 12.46 -10.57 -8.86
N THR A 89 11.50 -11.31 -8.34
CA THR A 89 10.32 -11.76 -9.11
C THR A 89 9.11 -10.96 -8.63
N SER A 90 8.38 -10.37 -9.57
CA SER A 90 7.15 -9.65 -9.25
C SER A 90 6.10 -10.61 -8.69
N THR A 91 5.49 -10.25 -7.57
CA THR A 91 4.34 -10.96 -7.02
C THR A 91 3.05 -10.43 -7.65
N ASN A 92 2.05 -11.29 -7.84
CA ASN A 92 0.73 -10.87 -8.28
C ASN A 92 0.03 -10.08 -7.17
N LYS A 93 -0.29 -8.81 -7.44
CA LYS A 93 -0.90 -7.88 -6.49
C LYS A 93 -2.37 -7.59 -6.74
N ARG A 94 -2.98 -8.18 -7.78
CA ARG A 94 -4.32 -7.86 -8.23
C ARG A 94 -5.36 -7.95 -7.11
N ALA A 95 -5.44 -9.08 -6.42
CA ALA A 95 -6.43 -9.28 -5.36
C ALA A 95 -6.24 -8.27 -4.19
N ALA A 96 -5.00 -7.97 -3.83
CA ALA A 96 -4.68 -6.99 -2.80
C ALA A 96 -5.09 -5.57 -3.23
N ILE A 97 -4.84 -5.18 -4.48
CA ILE A 97 -5.23 -3.89 -5.05
C ILE A 97 -6.75 -3.74 -5.08
N LEU A 98 -7.49 -4.76 -5.51
CA LEU A 98 -8.96 -4.72 -5.48
C LEU A 98 -9.49 -4.61 -4.05
N ARG A 99 -8.88 -5.35 -3.10
CA ARG A 99 -9.27 -5.29 -1.69
C ARG A 99 -9.11 -3.88 -1.13
N PHE A 100 -8.04 -3.17 -1.49
CA PHE A 100 -7.76 -1.79 -1.06
C PHE A 100 -8.93 -0.84 -1.32
N PHE A 101 -9.62 -0.96 -2.46
CA PHE A 101 -10.78 -0.13 -2.79
C PHE A 101 -12.09 -0.59 -2.12
N SER A 102 -12.17 -1.86 -1.71
CA SER A 102 -13.38 -2.43 -1.09
C SER A 102 -13.52 -2.12 0.41
N LEU A 103 -12.55 -1.44 1.01
CA LEU A 103 -12.53 -1.14 2.44
C LEU A 103 -13.62 -0.11 2.81
N PRO A 104 -14.66 -0.50 3.59
CA PRO A 104 -15.91 0.25 3.71
C PRO A 104 -15.89 1.38 4.74
N ASP A 105 -14.84 1.50 5.55
CA ASP A 105 -14.92 2.19 6.84
C ASP A 105 -14.37 3.63 6.84
N TRP A 106 -13.65 4.07 5.79
CA TRP A 106 -13.02 5.41 5.67
C TRP A 106 -12.37 5.91 6.98
N THR A 107 -11.96 4.99 7.84
CA THR A 107 -11.35 5.28 9.15
C THR A 107 -10.00 5.95 8.97
N VAL A 108 -9.36 5.67 7.83
CA VAL A 108 -8.27 6.45 7.28
C VAL A 108 -8.84 7.39 6.22
N PRO A 109 -8.71 8.72 6.39
CA PRO A 109 -9.21 9.69 5.42
C PRO A 109 -8.57 9.49 4.05
N ALA A 110 -7.26 9.55 3.94
CA ALA A 110 -6.57 9.45 2.65
C ALA A 110 -5.70 8.19 2.56
N ARG A 111 -5.95 7.35 1.56
CA ARG A 111 -5.25 6.09 1.32
C ARG A 111 -4.64 6.06 -0.07
N TYR A 112 -3.36 5.72 -0.15
CA TYR A 112 -2.61 5.71 -1.41
C TYR A 112 -1.89 4.39 -1.62
N LEU A 113 -1.94 3.90 -2.86
CA LEU A 113 -1.20 2.74 -3.31
C LEU A 113 -0.41 3.14 -4.57
N THR A 114 0.91 3.19 -4.47
CA THR A 114 1.79 3.52 -5.60
C THR A 114 2.59 2.30 -6.01
N ILE A 115 2.67 2.03 -7.30
CA ILE A 115 3.49 0.97 -7.88
C ILE A 115 4.39 1.59 -8.94
N GLU A 116 5.70 1.55 -8.72
CA GLU A 116 6.66 2.19 -9.64
C GLU A 116 6.67 1.54 -11.02
N GLN A 117 6.49 0.22 -11.08
CA GLN A 117 6.48 -0.53 -12.34
C GLN A 117 5.53 -1.73 -12.26
N MET A 118 4.66 -1.88 -13.26
CA MET A 118 3.77 -3.04 -13.44
C MET A 118 3.67 -3.37 -14.92
N ASP A 119 3.41 -4.63 -15.25
CA ASP A 119 3.16 -5.03 -16.63
C ASP A 119 1.87 -4.38 -17.16
N LYS A 120 1.89 -4.02 -18.44
CA LYS A 120 0.78 -3.30 -19.07
C LYS A 120 -0.53 -4.10 -19.04
N GLU A 121 -0.49 -5.40 -19.29
CA GLU A 121 -1.69 -6.24 -19.37
C GLU A 121 -2.41 -6.31 -18.02
N THR A 122 -1.69 -6.59 -16.93
CA THR A 122 -2.25 -6.60 -15.57
C THR A 122 -2.74 -5.22 -15.17
N THR A 123 -2.04 -4.15 -15.57
CA THR A 123 -2.47 -2.76 -15.31
C THR A 123 -3.82 -2.48 -15.96
N GLU A 124 -3.98 -2.78 -17.24
CA GLU A 124 -5.24 -2.57 -17.96
C GLU A 124 -6.38 -3.42 -17.37
N LEU A 125 -6.10 -4.67 -17.03
CA LEU A 125 -7.06 -5.56 -16.38
C LEU A 125 -7.57 -4.99 -15.05
N ILE A 126 -6.66 -4.57 -14.16
CA ILE A 126 -7.00 -4.00 -12.86
C ILE A 126 -7.84 -2.73 -13.03
N PHE A 127 -7.42 -1.83 -13.93
CA PHE A 127 -8.13 -0.56 -14.12
C PHE A 127 -9.53 -0.78 -14.68
N GLY A 128 -9.70 -1.67 -15.67
CA GLY A 128 -11.02 -2.01 -16.19
C GLY A 128 -11.95 -2.62 -15.13
N GLU A 129 -11.41 -3.42 -14.20
CA GLU A 129 -12.18 -3.95 -13.06
C GLU A 129 -12.56 -2.86 -12.06
N LEU A 130 -11.67 -1.92 -11.79
CA LEU A 130 -11.96 -0.78 -10.91
C LEU A 130 -13.02 0.14 -11.50
N GLU A 131 -12.96 0.44 -12.80
CA GLU A 131 -13.99 1.22 -13.49
C GLU A 131 -15.35 0.52 -13.46
N HIS A 132 -15.37 -0.82 -13.60
CA HIS A 132 -16.60 -1.60 -13.51
C HIS A 132 -17.18 -1.62 -12.09
N LEU A 133 -16.34 -1.82 -11.07
CA LEU A 133 -16.76 -1.92 -9.67
C LEU A 133 -17.14 -0.56 -9.07
N TYR A 134 -16.53 0.52 -9.54
CA TYR A 134 -16.70 1.86 -9.00
C TYR A 134 -17.01 2.87 -10.13
N PRO A 135 -18.27 2.94 -10.60
CA PRO A 135 -18.69 3.84 -11.68
C PRO A 135 -18.46 5.34 -11.39
N ASN A 136 -18.33 5.70 -10.10
CA ASN A 136 -18.05 7.07 -9.65
C ASN A 136 -16.54 7.34 -9.48
N GLY A 137 -15.69 6.34 -9.76
CA GLY A 137 -14.24 6.50 -9.77
C GLY A 137 -13.76 7.15 -11.07
N GLY A 138 -12.57 7.73 -11.02
CA GLY A 138 -11.95 8.39 -12.16
C GLY A 138 -10.62 7.76 -12.52
N VAL A 139 -10.44 7.38 -13.79
CA VAL A 139 -9.11 7.12 -14.37
C VAL A 139 -8.54 8.43 -14.90
N PHE A 140 -7.28 8.71 -14.56
CA PHE A 140 -6.57 9.88 -15.06
C PHE A 140 -5.09 9.58 -15.30
N TYR A 141 -4.44 10.47 -16.04
CA TYR A 141 -3.00 10.41 -16.29
C TYR A 141 -2.36 11.66 -15.70
N GLU A 142 -1.34 11.47 -14.87
CA GLU A 142 -0.59 12.54 -14.26
C GLU A 142 0.90 12.23 -14.35
N ASN A 143 1.69 13.12 -14.96
CA ASN A 143 3.14 12.96 -15.13
C ASN A 143 3.58 11.61 -15.72
N GLY A 144 2.77 11.05 -16.62
CA GLY A 144 3.03 9.75 -17.27
C GLY A 144 2.61 8.53 -16.44
N ALA A 145 2.17 8.72 -15.20
CA ALA A 145 1.54 7.68 -14.41
C ALA A 145 0.07 7.52 -14.79
N LYS A 146 -0.42 6.27 -14.77
CA LYS A 146 -1.85 5.96 -14.86
C LYS A 146 -2.39 5.82 -13.45
N ALA A 147 -3.45 6.55 -13.12
CA ALA A 147 -4.00 6.58 -11.78
C ALA A 147 -5.51 6.38 -11.78
N PHE A 148 -6.01 5.77 -10.70
CA PHE A 148 -7.43 5.60 -10.44
C PHE A 148 -7.74 6.09 -9.04
N HIS A 149 -8.81 6.85 -8.87
CA HIS A 149 -9.25 7.28 -7.55
C HIS A 149 -10.76 7.20 -7.36
N ILE A 150 -11.16 7.01 -6.11
CA ILE A 150 -12.53 7.18 -5.64
C ILE A 150 -12.54 8.20 -4.50
N SER A 151 -13.58 9.01 -4.45
CA SER A 151 -13.87 9.91 -3.33
C SER A 151 -14.80 9.23 -2.33
N GLY A 152 -14.52 9.42 -1.06
CA GLY A 152 -15.35 8.97 0.06
C GLY A 152 -16.36 10.04 0.51
N PRO A 153 -16.89 9.91 1.74
CA PRO A 153 -17.97 10.77 2.23
C PRO A 153 -17.54 12.21 2.53
N THR A 154 -16.24 12.48 2.68
CA THR A 154 -15.70 13.83 2.91
C THR A 154 -14.74 14.23 1.79
N PRO A 155 -14.47 15.54 1.60
CA PRO A 155 -13.50 16.01 0.60
C PRO A 155 -12.07 15.47 0.80
N THR A 156 -11.72 15.08 2.02
CA THR A 156 -10.42 14.51 2.37
C THR A 156 -10.41 12.98 2.31
N SER A 157 -11.58 12.35 2.13
CA SER A 157 -11.71 10.91 2.02
C SER A 157 -11.37 10.47 0.60
N ILE A 158 -10.19 9.88 0.38
CA ILE A 158 -9.72 9.50 -0.96
C ILE A 158 -9.05 8.13 -0.88
N ALA A 159 -9.33 7.27 -1.87
CA ALA A 159 -8.51 6.10 -2.14
C ALA A 159 -7.96 6.22 -3.56
N GLN A 160 -6.64 6.14 -3.71
CA GLN A 160 -5.96 6.29 -5.00
C GLN A 160 -4.95 5.18 -5.25
N LEU A 161 -4.98 4.63 -6.46
CA LEU A 161 -3.96 3.77 -7.04
C LEU A 161 -3.19 4.56 -8.09
N GLU A 162 -1.86 4.47 -8.08
CA GLU A 162 -0.97 5.06 -9.09
C GLU A 162 0.00 4.00 -9.60
N ILE A 163 0.05 3.81 -10.93
CA ILE A 163 1.04 3.00 -11.63
C ILE A 163 1.95 3.93 -12.43
N ARG A 164 3.21 4.09 -12.00
CA ARG A 164 4.11 5.11 -12.57
C ARG A 164 4.66 4.74 -13.94
N LYS A 165 4.94 3.46 -14.15
CA LYS A 165 5.47 2.94 -15.41
C LYS A 165 4.81 1.62 -15.76
N MET A 166 4.21 1.57 -16.94
CA MET A 166 3.75 0.33 -17.55
C MET A 166 4.88 -0.22 -18.42
N VAL A 167 5.24 -1.48 -18.23
CA VAL A 167 6.27 -2.18 -19.02
C VAL A 167 5.71 -3.35 -19.81
#